data_AF-A0AAW1U9J0-F1
#
_entry.id   AF-A0AAW1U9J0-F1
#
_cell.length_a   1.000
_cell.length_b   1.000
_cell.length_c   1.000
_cell.angle_alpha   90.00
_cell.angle_beta   90.00
_cell.angle_gamma   90.00
#
_symmetry.space_group_name_H-M   'P 1'
#
loop_
_entity.id
_entity.type
_entity.pdbx_description
1 polymer ?
#
loop_
_entity_poly.entity_id
_entity_poly.type
_entity_poly.pdbx_seq_one_letter_code
_entity_poly.pdbx_strand_id
1 'polypeptide(L)'
;MSNIAADIRKRRLKFYGHISRLPPTRFANRILKYLKGVKSTTPWITQVEIHLQKARIDQTDVQDRNTYRKKIHQWNVMPENEVLKKPGTRWTEERKEIHREKMREVWKNRKNTTR
;
A
#
# COMPACT_ATOMS: atom_id res chain seq x y z
N MET A 1 16.20 -3.48 19.76
CA MET A 1 14.97 -2.67 19.91
C MET A 1 14.01 -3.04 18.78
N SER A 2 12.74 -3.36 19.07
CA SER A 2 11.79 -3.65 17.99
C SER A 2 11.50 -2.34 17.23
N ASN A 3 11.56 -2.41 15.92
CA ASN A 3 11.18 -1.29 15.07
C ASN A 3 9.66 -1.34 14.93
N ILE A 4 8.95 -0.31 15.42
CA ILE A 4 7.48 -0.20 15.37
C ILE A 4 6.95 -0.48 13.96
N ALA A 5 7.65 0.00 12.92
CA ALA A 5 7.25 -0.24 11.53
C ALA A 5 7.38 -1.72 11.14
N ALA A 6 8.37 -2.45 11.66
CA ALA A 6 8.50 -3.89 11.44
C ALA A 6 7.38 -4.66 12.15
N ASP A 7 6.99 -4.23 13.36
CA ASP A 7 5.90 -4.85 14.11
C ASP A 7 4.54 -4.65 13.43
N ILE A 8 4.27 -3.44 12.92
CA ILE A 8 3.07 -3.15 12.13
C ILE A 8 3.02 -4.05 10.88
N ARG A 9 4.15 -4.21 10.18
CA ARG A 9 4.25 -5.09 8.99
C ARG A 9 3.93 -6.55 9.33
N LYS A 10 4.52 -7.08 10.40
CA LYS A 10 4.23 -8.45 10.87
C LYS A 10 2.77 -8.62 11.27
N ARG A 11 2.18 -7.65 11.98
CA ARG A 11 0.76 -7.68 12.38
C ARG A 11 -0.16 -7.69 11.16
N ARG A 12 0.13 -6.88 10.15
CA ARG A 12 -0.64 -6.86 8.89
C ARG A 12 -0.66 -8.22 8.19
N LEU A 13 0.50 -8.88 8.05
CA LEU A 13 0.56 -10.23 7.46
C LEU A 13 -0.22 -11.25 8.30
N LYS A 14 -0.02 -11.23 9.63
CA LYS A 14 -0.79 -12.11 10.54
C LYS A 14 -2.29 -11.93 10.38
N PHE A 15 -2.76 -10.69 10.28
CA PHE A 15 -4.17 -10.36 10.09
C PHE A 15 -4.70 -10.87 8.75
N TYR A 16 -3.96 -10.63 7.66
CA TYR A 16 -4.32 -11.14 6.34
C TYR A 16 -4.47 -12.67 6.34
N GLY A 17 -3.46 -13.40 6.85
CA GLY A 17 -3.52 -14.85 6.90
C GLY A 17 -4.61 -15.39 7.82
N HIS A 18 -5.01 -14.64 8.86
CA HIS A 18 -6.16 -15.00 9.67
C HIS A 18 -7.46 -14.90 8.85
N ILE A 19 -7.70 -13.78 8.18
CA ILE A 19 -8.93 -13.56 7.38
C ILE A 19 -9.01 -14.55 6.23
N SER A 20 -7.90 -14.79 5.52
CA SER A 20 -7.88 -15.67 4.34
C SER A 20 -8.24 -17.12 4.63
N ARG A 21 -8.01 -17.57 5.88
CA ARG A 21 -8.33 -18.93 6.35
C ARG A 21 -9.71 -19.05 6.98
N LEU A 22 -10.42 -17.94 7.21
CA LEU A 22 -11.79 -18.02 7.72
C LEU A 22 -12.69 -18.76 6.73
N PRO A 23 -13.75 -19.44 7.18
CA PRO A 23 -14.73 -20.03 6.27
C PRO A 23 -15.27 -18.99 5.27
N PRO A 24 -15.61 -19.39 4.03
CA PRO A 24 -16.11 -18.47 3.01
C PRO A 24 -17.45 -17.83 3.38
N THR A 25 -18.18 -18.40 4.35
CA THR A 25 -19.40 -17.86 4.92
C THR A 25 -19.17 -16.61 5.78
N ARG A 26 -17.94 -16.42 6.31
CA ARG A 26 -17.61 -15.28 7.17
C ARG A 26 -17.52 -14.00 6.34
N PHE A 27 -18.21 -12.96 6.82
CA PHE A 27 -18.25 -11.64 6.18
C PHE A 27 -16.85 -11.08 5.87
N ALA A 28 -15.90 -11.20 6.80
CA ALA A 28 -14.53 -10.74 6.60
C ALA A 28 -13.83 -11.40 5.40
N ASN A 29 -14.02 -12.71 5.18
CA ASN A 29 -13.46 -13.40 4.02
C ASN A 29 -14.17 -12.96 2.73
N ARG A 30 -15.50 -12.76 2.77
CA ARG A 30 -16.27 -12.25 1.62
C ARG A 30 -15.78 -10.86 1.19
N ILE A 31 -15.57 -9.95 2.15
CA ILE A 31 -14.97 -8.63 1.88
C ILE A 31 -13.59 -8.80 1.26
N LEU A 32 -12.71 -9.62 1.85
CA LEU A 32 -11.36 -9.82 1.34
C LEU A 32 -11.36 -10.34 -0.11
N LYS A 33 -12.23 -11.33 -0.42
CA LYS A 33 -12.38 -11.85 -1.79
C LYS A 33 -12.91 -10.80 -2.75
N TYR A 34 -13.90 -10.02 -2.33
CA TYR A 34 -14.44 -8.93 -3.14
C TYR A 34 -13.34 -7.91 -3.46
N LEU A 35 -12.64 -7.39 -2.45
CA LEU A 35 -11.60 -6.38 -2.61
C LEU A 35 -10.43 -6.86 -3.48
N LYS A 36 -10.14 -8.17 -3.50
CA LYS A 36 -9.15 -8.76 -4.42
C LYS A 36 -9.61 -8.80 -5.88
N GLY A 37 -10.92 -8.91 -6.12
CA GLY A 37 -11.49 -8.98 -7.46
C GLY A 37 -11.74 -7.62 -8.11
N VAL A 38 -11.64 -6.53 -7.35
CA VAL A 38 -11.85 -5.17 -7.87
C VAL A 38 -10.59 -4.71 -8.61
N LYS A 39 -10.76 -4.13 -9.81
CA LYS A 39 -9.64 -3.61 -10.65
C LYS A 39 -8.76 -2.59 -9.94
N SER A 40 -9.34 -1.79 -9.03
CA SER A 40 -8.61 -0.93 -8.11
C SER A 40 -8.32 -1.66 -6.80
N THR A 41 -7.28 -2.51 -6.81
CA THR A 41 -6.84 -3.21 -5.61
C THR A 41 -6.57 -2.21 -4.49
N THR A 42 -7.17 -2.44 -3.32
CA THR A 42 -6.99 -1.57 -2.15
C THR A 42 -5.51 -1.49 -1.77
N PRO A 43 -4.95 -0.30 -1.45
CA PRO A 43 -3.53 -0.14 -1.14
C PRO A 43 -3.00 -1.13 -0.08
N TRP A 44 -3.85 -1.48 0.89
CA TRP A 44 -3.52 -2.46 1.91
C TRP A 44 -3.25 -3.87 1.35
N ILE A 45 -4.07 -4.35 0.39
CA ILE A 45 -3.91 -5.67 -0.24
C ILE A 45 -2.63 -5.72 -1.06
N THR A 46 -2.38 -4.69 -1.87
CA THR A 46 -1.15 -4.57 -2.66
C THR A 46 0.09 -4.61 -1.76
N GLN A 47 0.07 -3.88 -0.64
CA GLN A 47 1.16 -3.92 0.32
C GLN A 47 1.33 -5.31 0.96
N VAL A 48 0.24 -6.02 1.26
CA VAL A 48 0.32 -7.39 1.77
C VAL A 48 0.98 -8.31 0.75
N GLU A 49 0.56 -8.26 -0.51
CA GLU A 49 1.09 -9.10 -1.59
C GLU A 49 2.58 -8.87 -1.82
N ILE A 50 3.02 -7.60 -1.86
CA ILE A 50 4.44 -7.25 -1.95
C ILE A 50 5.22 -7.87 -0.77
N HIS A 51 4.70 -7.79 0.45
CA HIS A 51 5.36 -8.37 1.61
C HIS A 51 5.35 -9.90 1.62
N LEU A 52 4.29 -10.54 1.13
CA LEU A 52 4.24 -12.00 0.97
C LEU A 52 5.28 -12.46 -0.05
N GLN A 53 5.41 -11.76 -1.18
CA GLN A 53 6.44 -12.01 -2.19
C GLN A 53 7.85 -11.82 -1.62
N LYS A 54 8.12 -10.70 -0.93
CA LYS A 54 9.40 -10.44 -0.23
C LYS A 54 9.70 -11.53 0.82
N ALA A 55 8.67 -12.10 1.46
CA ALA A 55 8.80 -13.16 2.44
C ALA A 55 8.84 -14.58 1.84
N ARG A 56 8.68 -14.73 0.51
CA ARG A 56 8.56 -16.03 -0.18
C ARG A 56 7.47 -16.92 0.44
N ILE A 57 6.31 -16.31 0.69
CA ILE A 57 5.13 -16.98 1.21
C ILE A 57 4.10 -17.09 0.10
N ASP A 58 3.82 -18.32 -0.31
CA ASP A 58 2.86 -18.61 -1.37
C ASP A 58 1.44 -18.77 -0.80
N GLN A 59 0.45 -18.79 -1.69
CA GLN A 59 -0.96 -18.91 -1.30
C GLN A 59 -1.25 -20.25 -0.61
N THR A 60 -0.50 -21.31 -0.92
CA THR A 60 -0.57 -22.62 -0.25
C THR A 60 -0.09 -22.53 1.20
N ASP A 61 1.02 -21.83 1.44
CA ASP A 61 1.51 -21.57 2.79
C ASP A 61 0.50 -20.79 3.61
N VAL A 62 -0.20 -19.82 3.00
CA VAL A 62 -1.23 -19.03 3.68
C VAL A 62 -2.34 -19.91 4.26
N GLN A 63 -2.71 -20.99 3.57
CA GLN A 63 -3.75 -21.92 4.02
C GLN A 63 -3.28 -22.78 5.19
N ASP A 64 -2.01 -23.18 5.23
CA ASP A 64 -1.44 -23.87 6.38
C ASP A 64 -1.05 -22.90 7.49
N ARG A 65 -1.79 -22.93 8.60
CA ARG A 65 -1.56 -22.05 9.75
C ARG A 65 -0.15 -22.17 10.32
N ASN A 66 0.39 -23.37 10.42
CA ASN A 66 1.67 -23.60 11.11
C ASN A 66 2.83 -23.12 10.24
N THR A 67 2.83 -23.52 8.96
CA THR A 67 3.83 -23.08 7.98
C THR A 67 3.80 -21.57 7.81
N TYR A 68 2.62 -20.96 7.69
CA TYR A 68 2.48 -19.52 7.58
C TYR A 68 3.08 -18.76 8.76
N ARG A 69 2.76 -19.17 9.99
CA ARG A 69 3.26 -18.51 11.20
C ARG A 69 4.78 -18.64 11.28
N LYS A 70 5.32 -19.83 11.02
CA LYS A 70 6.76 -20.07 11.04
C LYS A 70 7.47 -19.15 10.05
N LYS A 71 7.02 -19.08 8.79
CA LYS A 71 7.58 -18.18 7.76
C LYS A 71 7.52 -16.71 8.17
N ILE A 72 6.40 -16.23 8.71
CA ILE A 72 6.29 -14.82 9.19
C ILE A 72 7.25 -14.54 10.36
N HIS A 73 7.40 -15.49 11.28
CA HIS A 73 8.27 -15.31 12.44
C HIS A 73 9.74 -15.29 12.03
N GLN A 74 10.13 -16.16 11.09
CA GLN A 74 11.47 -16.23 10.53
C GLN A 74 11.81 -15.07 9.58
N TRP A 75 10.78 -14.43 9.00
CA TRP A 75 10.99 -13.31 8.10
C TRP A 75 11.62 -12.11 8.83
N ASN A 76 12.87 -11.83 8.48
CA ASN A 76 13.57 -10.64 8.95
C ASN A 76 13.11 -9.44 8.13
N VAL A 77 12.30 -8.60 8.75
CA VAL A 77 11.67 -7.45 8.10
C VAL A 77 12.73 -6.37 7.94
N MET A 78 13.40 -6.34 6.79
CA MET A 78 14.38 -5.29 6.51
C MET A 78 13.70 -3.91 6.58
N PRO A 79 14.36 -2.89 7.17
CA PRO A 79 13.87 -1.53 7.11
C PRO A 79 13.71 -1.17 5.62
N GLU A 80 12.52 -0.72 5.26
CA GLU A 80 12.21 -0.34 3.89
C GLU A 80 12.89 1.00 3.63
N ASN A 81 14.18 0.96 3.30
CA ASN A 81 14.84 2.10 2.66
C ASN A 81 14.23 2.37 1.26
N GLU A 82 13.30 1.54 0.81
CA GLU A 82 12.59 1.59 -0.47
C GLU A 82 11.21 2.28 -0.38
N VAL A 83 11.03 3.27 0.50
CA VAL A 83 10.25 4.39 -0.02
C VAL A 83 11.21 5.10 -0.96
N LEU A 84 11.26 4.62 -2.21
CA LEU A 84 11.50 5.49 -3.35
C LEU A 84 10.47 6.60 -3.19
N LYS A 85 10.81 7.64 -2.40
CA LYS A 85 10.26 8.96 -2.63
C LYS A 85 10.55 9.12 -4.10
N LYS A 86 9.53 9.00 -4.97
CA LYS A 86 9.64 9.51 -6.34
C LYS A 86 10.35 10.84 -6.12
N PRO A 87 11.57 11.05 -6.63
CA PRO A 87 12.25 12.32 -6.40
C PRO A 87 11.23 13.35 -6.85
N GLY A 88 10.65 14.07 -5.88
CA GLY A 88 9.55 14.99 -6.17
C GLY A 88 10.11 15.85 -7.26
N THR A 89 9.49 15.83 -8.46
CA THR A 89 10.16 16.31 -9.66
C THR A 89 10.67 17.70 -9.34
N ARG A 90 12.00 17.86 -9.27
CA ARG A 90 12.58 19.13 -8.81
C ARG A 90 11.98 20.20 -9.71
N TRP A 91 11.30 21.17 -9.11
CA TRP A 91 10.73 22.27 -9.84
C TRP A 91 11.88 23.09 -10.43
N THR A 92 12.19 22.85 -11.70
CA THR A 92 13.11 23.68 -12.47
C THR A 92 12.56 25.10 -12.52
N GLU A 93 13.42 26.10 -12.67
CA GLU A 93 13.00 27.50 -12.71
C GLU A 93 11.99 27.75 -13.84
N GLU A 94 12.21 27.14 -15.00
CA GLU A 94 11.27 27.15 -16.13
C GLU A 94 9.87 26.62 -15.75
N ARG A 95 9.79 25.50 -15.02
CA ARG A 95 8.50 24.96 -14.56
C ARG A 95 7.80 25.86 -13.56
N LYS A 96 8.57 26.57 -12.71
CA LYS A 96 8.01 27.57 -11.79
C LYS A 96 7.46 28.77 -12.57
N GLU A 97 8.17 29.23 -13.60
CA GLU A 97 7.73 30.32 -14.49
C GLU A 97 6.40 29.98 -15.16
N ILE A 98 6.34 28.83 -15.85
CA ILE A 98 5.13 28.36 -16.57
C ILE A 98 3.94 28.22 -15.61
N HIS A 99 4.17 27.68 -14.41
CA HIS A 99 3.10 27.54 -13.42
C HIS A 99 2.64 28.89 -12.87
N ARG A 100 3.55 29.84 -12.63
CA ARG A 100 3.21 31.21 -12.22
C ARG A 100 2.35 31.91 -13.27
N GLU A 101 2.71 31.82 -14.54
CA GLU A 101 1.95 32.42 -15.65
C GLU A 101 0.55 31.83 -15.75
N LYS A 102 0.44 30.50 -15.73
CA LYS A 102 -0.84 29.80 -15.76
C LYS A 102 -1.73 30.21 -14.58
N MET A 103 -1.17 30.38 -13.40
CA MET A 103 -1.93 30.87 -12.24
C MET A 103 -2.35 32.33 -12.41
N ARG A 104 -1.51 33.21 -12.97
CA ARG A 104 -1.94 34.60 -13.26
C ARG A 104 -3.14 34.65 -14.20
N GLU A 105 -3.16 33.81 -15.24
CA GLU A 105 -4.31 33.72 -16.16
C GLU A 105 -5.58 33.24 -15.47
N VAL A 106 -5.49 32.17 -14.66
CA VAL A 106 -6.63 31.66 -13.88
C VAL A 106 -7.21 32.76 -12.97
N TRP A 107 -6.36 33.56 -12.34
CA TRP A 107 -6.81 34.64 -11.45
C TRP A 107 -7.41 35.82 -12.22
N LYS A 108 -6.87 36.17 -13.40
CA LYS A 108 -7.49 37.16 -14.29
C LYS A 108 -8.88 36.73 -14.74
N ASN A 109 -9.01 35.46 -15.16
CA ASN A 109 -10.29 34.92 -15.60
C ASN A 109 -11.30 34.88 -14.45
N ARG A 110 -10.91 34.47 -13.24
CA ARG A 110 -11.78 34.52 -12.06
C ARG A 110 -12.26 35.94 -11.73
N LYS A 111 -11.38 36.95 -11.82
CA LYS A 111 -11.76 38.36 -11.62
C LYS A 111 -12.76 38.85 -12.67
N ASN A 112 -12.66 38.36 -13.91
CA ASN A 112 -13.57 38.71 -15.00
C ASN A 112 -14.91 37.97 -14.91
N THR A 113 -14.96 36.76 -14.36
CA THR A 113 -16.21 35.99 -14.18
C THR A 113 -17.06 36.45 -12.98
N THR A 114 -16.48 37.24 -12.06
CA THR A 114 -17.17 37.72 -10.83
C THR A 114 -17.66 39.17 -10.96
N ARG A 115 -17.75 39.69 -12.19
CA ARG A 115 -18.38 40.97 -12.54
C ARG A 115 -19.57 40.71 -13.45
#